data_AF-A0A6J7ZY40-F1
#
_entry.id   AF-A0A6J7ZY40-F1
#
_cell.length_a   1.000
_cell.length_b   1.000
_cell.length_c   1.000
_cell.angle_alpha   90.00
_cell.angle_beta   90.00
_cell.angle_gamma   90.00
#
_symmetry.space_group_name_H-M   'P 1'
#
loop_
_entity.id
_entity.type
_entity.pdbx_description
1 polymer ?
#
loop_
_entity_poly.entity_id
_entity_poly.type
_entity_poly.pdbx_seq_one_letter_code
_entity_poly.pdbx_strand_id
1 'polypeptide(L)'
;MSKKHSFISGPNINPEGNQYCNEHDENFIYYCMECETPICKMCVIENHKKHDLSEITTLTDIYKAEVERQITMKLDKLKRNIMAIDQGTNACQCDFNAVIHSMRKEGILSVRGKHATKLQTLQSIGNAFKTVFDKAEEQHKIYQDTAQTTETSKLLLKLKQIKLQIADEEVKQLPGMPSVNYVINRAPTGELEKLVGGLTFGETVRREEKKLRHNKKMLADVSDTNFEDHVLGHVGRICPFCFNLLENCTDEDFQRHVNQHLDQTKTVVTQKDQ
;
A
#
# COMPACT_ATOMS: atom_id res chain seq x y z
N MET A 1 -55.55 24.21 8.26
CA MET A 1 -56.97 23.87 8.12
C MET A 1 -57.08 22.77 7.07
N SER A 2 -57.41 21.54 7.50
CA SER A 2 -57.44 20.36 6.62
C SER A 2 -58.79 20.31 5.90
N LYS A 3 -58.83 20.53 4.59
CA LYS A 3 -60.03 20.29 3.78
C LYS A 3 -60.25 18.78 3.76
N LYS A 4 -61.37 18.34 4.33
CA LYS A 4 -61.79 16.93 4.29
C LYS A 4 -62.27 16.66 2.86
N HIS A 5 -61.53 15.86 2.11
CA HIS A 5 -61.97 15.37 0.81
C HIS A 5 -62.83 14.12 1.06
N SER A 6 -64.14 14.20 0.83
CA SER A 6 -65.02 13.03 0.78
C SER A 6 -64.93 12.40 -0.61
N PHE A 7 -64.57 11.12 -0.66
CA PHE A 7 -64.60 10.32 -1.89
C PHE A 7 -66.06 10.11 -2.28
N ILE A 8 -66.49 10.67 -3.42
CA ILE A 8 -67.82 10.43 -3.97
C ILE A 8 -67.75 9.06 -4.67
N SER A 9 -68.23 8.02 -4.00
CA SER A 9 -68.48 6.72 -4.64
C SER A 9 -69.67 6.86 -5.58
N GLY A 10 -69.42 6.96 -6.88
CA GLY A 10 -70.46 7.04 -7.90
C GLY A 10 -70.96 5.66 -8.34
N PRO A 11 -72.26 5.34 -8.24
CA PRO A 11 -72.84 4.09 -8.76
C PRO A 11 -73.09 4.10 -10.28
N ASN A 12 -72.73 5.17 -11.00
CA ASN A 12 -72.99 5.35 -12.43
C ASN A 12 -71.70 5.50 -13.23
N ILE A 13 -70.96 4.40 -13.35
CA ILE A 13 -69.78 4.27 -14.20
C ILE A 13 -70.14 3.26 -15.30
N ASN A 14 -70.12 3.68 -16.57
CA ASN A 14 -70.33 2.75 -17.68
C ASN A 14 -69.14 1.75 -17.80
N PRO A 15 -69.24 0.65 -18.56
CA PRO A 15 -68.12 -0.29 -18.73
C PRO A 15 -66.86 0.31 -19.39
N GLU A 16 -66.94 1.55 -19.91
CA GLU A 16 -65.81 2.32 -20.45
C GLU A 16 -65.20 3.30 -19.42
N GLY A 17 -65.75 3.38 -18.20
CA GLY A 17 -65.25 4.23 -17.11
C GLY A 17 -65.84 5.63 -17.01
N ASN A 18 -66.83 6.00 -17.84
CA ASN A 18 -67.40 7.35 -17.86
C ASN A 18 -68.51 7.53 -16.82
N GLN A 19 -68.50 8.68 -16.12
CA GLN A 19 -69.53 9.07 -15.15
C GLN A 19 -70.66 9.85 -15.83
N TYR A 20 -71.90 9.47 -15.51
CA TYR A 20 -73.11 10.07 -16.09
C TYR A 20 -73.96 10.77 -15.03
N CYS A 21 -74.70 11.78 -15.48
CA CYS A 21 -75.72 12.46 -14.70
C CYS A 21 -76.87 11.51 -14.38
N ASN A 22 -77.24 11.46 -13.10
CA ASN A 22 -78.30 10.58 -12.60
C ASN A 22 -79.70 10.98 -13.08
N GLU A 23 -79.89 12.24 -13.48
CA GLU A 23 -81.19 12.82 -13.83
C GLU A 23 -81.44 12.82 -15.34
N HIS A 24 -80.38 12.99 -16.15
CA HIS A 24 -80.50 13.24 -17.59
C HIS A 24 -79.80 12.20 -18.48
N ASP A 25 -79.18 11.16 -17.91
CA ASP A 25 -78.44 10.11 -18.64
C ASP A 25 -77.40 10.67 -19.63
N GLU A 26 -76.74 11.76 -19.24
CA GLU A 26 -75.75 12.49 -20.04
C GLU A 26 -74.42 12.61 -19.31
N ASN A 27 -73.32 12.70 -20.07
CA ASN A 27 -71.98 12.90 -19.52
C ASN A 27 -71.86 14.23 -18.76
N PHE A 28 -71.07 14.23 -17.69
CA PHE A 28 -70.65 15.46 -17.03
C PHE A 28 -69.62 16.20 -17.90
N ILE A 29 -69.91 17.46 -18.23
CA ILE A 29 -69.04 18.30 -19.08
C ILE A 29 -68.57 19.54 -18.32
N TYR A 30 -69.41 20.04 -17.40
CA TYR A 30 -69.14 21.25 -16.63
C TYR A 30 -69.02 20.94 -15.14
N TYR A 31 -68.31 21.80 -14.43
CA TYR A 31 -68.27 21.85 -12.98
C TYR A 31 -68.92 23.15 -12.54
N CYS A 32 -69.90 23.07 -11.65
CA CYS A 32 -70.54 24.23 -11.06
C CYS A 32 -69.77 24.70 -9.84
N MET A 33 -69.31 25.95 -9.85
CA MET A 33 -68.43 26.48 -8.80
C MET A 33 -69.18 26.75 -7.50
N GLU A 34 -70.46 27.13 -7.57
CA GLU A 34 -71.29 27.39 -6.38
C GLU A 34 -71.80 26.12 -5.72
N CYS A 35 -72.10 25.09 -6.51
CA CYS A 35 -72.59 23.81 -6.01
C CYS A 35 -71.47 22.82 -5.69
N GLU A 36 -70.25 23.11 -6.15
CA GLU A 36 -69.07 22.27 -6.00
C GLU A 36 -69.25 20.85 -6.60
N THR A 37 -70.06 20.72 -7.66
CA THR A 37 -70.40 19.43 -8.28
C THR A 37 -70.25 19.42 -9.80
N PRO A 38 -69.87 18.27 -10.41
CA PRO A 38 -69.94 18.08 -11.85
C PRO A 38 -71.39 17.99 -12.32
N ILE A 39 -71.71 18.60 -13.46
CA ILE A 39 -73.06 18.67 -14.04
C ILE A 39 -73.03 18.45 -15.57
N CYS A 40 -74.11 17.88 -16.11
CA CYS A 40 -74.30 17.73 -17.55
C CYS A 40 -74.91 19.01 -18.16
N LYS A 41 -75.00 19.08 -19.49
CA LYS A 41 -75.57 20.25 -20.19
C LYS A 41 -77.06 20.47 -19.87
N MET A 42 -77.83 19.43 -19.56
CA MET A 42 -79.26 19.58 -19.18
C MET A 42 -79.42 20.20 -17.79
N CYS A 43 -78.61 19.77 -16.82
CA CYS A 43 -78.53 20.40 -15.49
C CYS A 43 -78.25 21.92 -15.58
N VAL A 44 -77.41 22.35 -16.53
CA VAL A 44 -77.14 23.78 -16.79
C VAL A 44 -78.41 24.53 -17.15
N ILE A 45 -79.25 23.95 -18.01
CA ILE A 45 -80.47 24.60 -18.50
C ILE A 45 -81.54 24.66 -17.40
N GLU A 46 -81.70 23.58 -16.65
CA GLU A 46 -82.79 23.43 -15.68
C GLU A 46 -82.51 24.17 -14.36
N ASN A 47 -81.36 23.92 -13.75
CA ASN A 47 -81.11 24.30 -12.35
C ASN A 47 -79.90 25.22 -12.16
N HIS A 48 -78.94 25.24 -13.10
CA HIS A 48 -77.66 25.93 -12.91
C HIS A 48 -77.43 27.11 -13.89
N LYS A 49 -78.49 27.63 -14.53
CA LYS A 49 -78.37 28.65 -15.60
C LYS A 49 -77.69 29.96 -15.16
N LYS A 50 -77.74 30.27 -13.86
CA LYS A 50 -77.17 31.50 -13.27
C LYS A 50 -75.90 31.25 -12.45
N HIS A 51 -75.43 30.02 -12.41
CA HIS A 51 -74.24 29.65 -11.66
C HIS A 51 -73.00 29.83 -12.55
N ASP A 52 -71.86 30.05 -11.92
CA ASP A 52 -70.57 30.06 -12.58
C ASP A 52 -70.13 28.63 -12.91
N LEU A 53 -69.88 28.40 -14.18
CA LEU A 53 -69.62 27.09 -14.74
C LEU A 53 -68.28 27.09 -15.45
N SER A 54 -67.50 26.05 -15.21
CA SER A 54 -66.24 25.83 -15.92
C SER A 54 -66.24 24.44 -16.54
N GLU A 55 -65.66 24.29 -17.73
CA GLU A 55 -65.47 22.97 -18.32
C GLU A 55 -64.53 22.13 -17.45
N ILE A 56 -64.91 20.86 -17.23
CA ILE A 56 -64.14 19.94 -16.40
C ILE A 56 -62.73 19.74 -16.96
N THR A 57 -62.59 19.66 -18.28
CA THR A 57 -61.29 19.54 -18.98
C THR A 57 -60.37 20.70 -18.61
N THR A 58 -60.87 21.93 -18.72
CA THR A 58 -60.13 23.16 -18.41
C THR A 58 -59.70 23.19 -16.94
N LEU A 59 -60.62 22.89 -16.01
CA LEU A 59 -60.27 22.82 -14.59
C LEU A 59 -59.26 21.71 -14.30
N THR A 60 -59.40 20.55 -14.95
CA THR A 60 -58.48 19.42 -14.79
C THR A 60 -57.07 19.82 -15.21
N ASP A 61 -56.91 20.52 -16.34
CA ASP A 61 -55.61 21.00 -16.81
C ASP A 61 -55.00 22.03 -15.84
N ILE A 62 -55.80 22.96 -15.33
CA ILE A 62 -55.35 23.96 -14.34
C ILE A 62 -54.89 23.27 -13.05
N TYR A 63 -55.70 22.35 -12.50
CA TYR A 63 -55.36 21.64 -11.28
C TYR A 63 -54.16 20.72 -11.46
N LYS A 64 -54.05 20.07 -12.62
CA LYS A 64 -52.88 19.25 -12.97
C LYS A 64 -51.61 20.10 -12.98
N ALA A 65 -51.64 21.25 -13.66
CA ALA A 65 -50.51 22.17 -13.70
C ALA A 65 -50.14 22.69 -12.30
N GLU A 66 -51.12 23.00 -11.47
CA GLU A 66 -50.87 23.45 -10.08
C GLU A 66 -50.26 22.34 -9.22
N VAL A 67 -50.75 21.10 -9.34
CA VAL A 67 -50.18 19.95 -8.65
C VAL A 67 -48.73 19.71 -9.11
N GLU A 68 -48.47 19.71 -10.41
CA GLU A 68 -47.13 19.57 -10.98
C GLU A 68 -46.19 20.68 -10.49
N ARG A 69 -46.67 21.92 -10.44
CA ARG A 69 -45.92 23.07 -9.89
C ARG A 69 -45.57 22.85 -8.42
N GLN A 70 -46.52 22.41 -7.58
CA GLN A 70 -46.26 22.16 -6.16
C GLN A 70 -45.29 21.00 -5.93
N ILE A 71 -45.42 19.93 -6.72
CA ILE A 71 -44.47 18.81 -6.68
C ILE A 71 -43.06 19.31 -7.02
N THR A 72 -42.92 20.07 -8.11
CA THR A 72 -41.63 20.61 -8.56
C THR A 72 -41.00 21.49 -7.48
N MET A 73 -41.76 22.43 -6.88
CA MET A 73 -41.26 23.28 -5.80
C MET A 73 -40.78 22.48 -4.58
N LYS A 74 -41.51 21.44 -4.19
CA LYS A 74 -41.12 20.57 -3.07
C LYS A 74 -39.87 19.76 -3.39
N LEU A 75 -39.76 19.23 -4.61
CA LEU A 75 -38.57 18.52 -5.08
C LEU A 75 -37.34 19.43 -5.08
N ASP A 76 -37.45 20.66 -5.56
CA ASP A 76 -36.33 21.61 -5.57
C ASP A 76 -35.90 22.01 -4.16
N LYS A 77 -36.85 22.16 -3.23
CA LYS A 77 -36.55 22.39 -1.82
C LYS A 77 -35.81 21.20 -1.21
N LEU A 78 -36.26 19.97 -1.48
CA LEU A 78 -35.60 18.75 -1.02
C LEU A 78 -34.17 18.63 -1.59
N LYS A 79 -33.98 18.90 -2.89
CA LYS A 79 -32.66 18.91 -3.52
C LYS A 79 -31.70 19.89 -2.85
N ARG A 80 -32.14 21.13 -2.59
CA ARG A 80 -31.31 22.12 -1.88
C ARG A 80 -30.93 21.67 -0.48
N ASN A 81 -31.86 21.06 0.25
CA ASN A 81 -31.58 20.54 1.58
C ASN A 81 -30.55 19.39 1.54
N ILE A 82 -30.67 18.47 0.58
CA ILE A 82 -29.70 17.37 0.40
C ILE A 82 -28.31 17.94 0.10
N MET A 83 -28.20 18.92 -0.80
CA MET A 83 -26.92 19.57 -1.09
C MET A 83 -26.30 20.26 0.14
N ALA A 84 -27.12 20.91 0.97
CA ALA A 84 -26.64 21.54 2.20
C ALA A 84 -26.15 20.51 3.23
N ILE A 85 -26.85 19.38 3.36
CA ILE A 85 -26.43 18.27 4.23
C ILE A 85 -25.11 17.68 3.74
N ASP A 86 -24.98 17.42 2.43
CA ASP A 86 -23.76 16.87 1.84
C ASP A 86 -22.55 17.79 2.05
N GLN A 87 -22.72 19.09 1.84
CA GLN A 87 -21.69 20.09 2.13
C GLN A 87 -21.29 20.10 3.61
N GLY A 88 -22.26 20.03 4.53
CA GLY A 88 -22.01 19.95 5.96
C GLY A 88 -21.25 18.68 6.36
N THR A 89 -21.63 17.53 5.81
CA THR A 89 -20.95 16.24 6.05
C THR A 89 -19.51 16.26 5.54
N ASN A 90 -19.27 16.79 4.34
CA ASN A 90 -17.94 16.90 3.78
C ASN A 90 -17.03 17.84 4.61
N ALA A 91 -17.56 18.98 5.07
CA ALA A 91 -16.83 19.86 5.96
C ALA A 91 -16.46 19.18 7.28
N CYS A 92 -17.42 18.49 7.92
CA CYS A 92 -17.18 17.74 9.15
C CYS A 92 -16.15 16.62 8.96
N GLN A 93 -16.17 15.94 7.81
CA GLN A 93 -15.20 14.90 7.48
C GLN A 93 -13.79 15.47 7.33
N CYS A 94 -13.64 16.62 6.68
CA CYS A 94 -12.37 17.33 6.58
C CYS A 94 -11.82 17.72 7.96
N ASP A 95 -12.68 18.28 8.83
CA ASP A 95 -12.30 18.67 10.19
C ASP A 95 -11.88 17.45 11.03
N PHE A 96 -12.64 16.36 10.96
CA PHE A 96 -12.33 15.12 11.66
C PHE A 96 -10.98 14.52 11.19
N ASN A 97 -10.75 14.48 9.88
CA ASN A 97 -9.48 14.02 9.32
C ASN A 97 -8.31 14.91 9.76
N ALA A 98 -8.50 16.23 9.84
CA ALA A 98 -7.48 17.16 10.33
C ALA A 98 -7.14 16.87 11.81
N VAL A 99 -8.13 16.62 12.66
CA VAL A 99 -7.92 16.23 14.06
C VAL A 99 -7.15 14.91 14.16
N ILE A 100 -7.55 13.87 13.42
CA ILE A 100 -6.82 12.59 13.39
C ILE A 100 -5.36 12.79 12.97
N HIS A 101 -5.11 13.59 11.94
CA HIS A 101 -3.76 13.89 11.51
C HIS A 101 -2.94 14.62 12.58
N SER A 102 -3.54 15.59 13.28
CA SER A 102 -2.90 16.27 14.40
C SER A 102 -2.54 15.29 15.51
N MET A 103 -3.50 14.47 15.94
CA MET A 103 -3.30 13.47 16.98
C MET A 103 -2.21 12.46 16.62
N ARG A 104 -2.18 11.98 15.36
CA ARG A 104 -1.11 11.09 14.87
C ARG A 104 0.24 11.79 14.92
N LYS A 105 0.33 13.04 14.47
CA LYS A 105 1.57 13.81 14.47
C LYS A 105 2.10 14.01 15.90
N GLU A 106 1.25 14.44 16.82
CA GLU A 106 1.63 14.64 18.22
C GLU A 106 1.98 13.33 18.93
N GLY A 107 1.21 12.27 18.70
CA GLY A 107 1.49 10.93 19.21
C GLY A 107 2.86 10.40 18.74
N ILE A 108 3.15 10.52 17.44
CA ILE A 108 4.44 10.14 16.85
C ILE A 108 5.57 10.98 17.46
N LEU A 109 5.41 12.30 17.58
CA LEU A 109 6.42 13.18 18.18
C LEU A 109 6.69 12.86 19.65
N SER A 110 5.64 12.57 20.43
CA SER A 110 5.73 12.20 21.85
C SER A 110 6.48 10.88 22.05
N VAL A 111 6.15 9.84 21.28
CA VAL A 111 6.85 8.56 21.31
C VAL A 111 8.30 8.72 20.87
N ARG A 112 8.53 9.47 19.78
CA ARG A 112 9.88 9.70 19.25
C ARG A 112 10.75 10.48 20.25
N GLY A 113 10.20 11.45 20.96
CA GLY A 113 10.90 12.16 22.04
C GLY A 113 11.28 11.23 23.21
N LYS A 114 10.34 10.40 23.68
CA LYS A 114 10.60 9.44 24.78
C LYS A 114 11.64 8.37 24.43
N HIS A 115 11.70 7.96 23.17
CA HIS A 115 12.61 6.93 22.69
C HIS A 115 13.89 7.48 22.04
N ALA A 116 14.01 8.79 21.83
CA ALA A 116 15.16 9.41 21.20
C ALA A 116 16.47 9.13 21.94
N THR A 117 16.47 9.26 23.27
CA THR A 117 17.65 9.01 24.10
C THR A 117 18.06 7.54 24.09
N LYS A 118 17.09 6.62 24.13
CA LYS A 118 17.32 5.17 24.01
C LYS A 118 17.89 4.80 22.63
N LEU A 119 17.33 5.37 21.56
CA LEU A 119 17.81 5.14 20.20
C LEU A 119 19.23 5.67 20.01
N GLN A 120 19.52 6.87 20.51
CA GLN A 120 20.86 7.47 20.46
C GLN A 120 21.89 6.65 21.25
N THR A 121 21.48 6.10 22.41
CA THR A 121 22.34 5.22 23.21
C THR A 121 22.64 3.92 22.46
N LEU A 122 21.63 3.27 21.88
CA LEU A 122 21.81 2.06 21.08
C LEU A 122 22.69 2.30 19.84
N GLN A 123 22.54 3.43 19.17
CA GLN A 123 23.40 3.81 18.05
C GLN A 123 24.86 4.01 18.50
N SER A 124 25.07 4.67 19.64
CA SER A 124 26.40 4.88 20.20
C SER A 124 27.07 3.54 20.58
N ILE A 125 26.30 2.62 21.17
CA ILE A 125 26.74 1.26 21.48
C ILE A 125 27.06 0.48 20.21
N GLY A 126 26.20 0.54 19.19
CA GLY A 126 26.44 -0.11 17.90
C GLY A 126 27.73 0.38 17.21
N ASN A 127 27.98 1.69 17.25
CA ASN A 127 29.21 2.28 16.72
C ASN A 127 30.45 1.83 17.51
N ALA A 128 30.35 1.72 18.84
CA ALA A 128 31.41 1.19 19.68
C ALA A 128 31.71 -0.28 19.35
N PHE A 129 30.69 -1.13 19.22
CA PHE A 129 30.84 -2.52 18.81
C PHE A 129 31.50 -2.65 17.44
N LYS A 130 31.06 -1.86 16.46
CA LYS A 130 31.66 -1.85 15.13
C LYS A 130 33.15 -1.53 15.18
N THR A 131 33.53 -0.51 15.95
CA THR A 131 34.94 -0.12 16.13
C THR A 131 35.77 -1.24 16.76
N VAL A 132 35.19 -1.99 17.71
CA VAL A 132 35.86 -3.16 18.31
C VAL A 132 36.01 -4.29 17.30
N PHE A 133 34.98 -4.53 16.48
CA PHE A 133 35.00 -5.56 15.45
C PHE A 133 36.05 -5.27 14.38
N ASP A 134 36.09 -4.04 13.86
CA ASP A 134 37.08 -3.61 12.86
C ASP A 134 38.52 -3.78 13.39
N LYS A 135 38.76 -3.47 14.67
CA LYS A 135 40.07 -3.69 15.32
C LYS A 135 40.42 -5.17 15.45
N ALA A 136 39.45 -6.01 15.82
CA ALA A 136 39.66 -7.44 15.95
C ALA A 136 39.95 -8.10 14.60
N GLU A 137 39.28 -7.65 13.54
CA GLU A 137 39.53 -8.10 12.17
C GLU A 137 40.95 -7.74 11.71
N GLU A 138 41.39 -6.50 11.98
CA GLU A 138 42.77 -6.08 11.69
C GLU A 138 43.80 -6.88 12.49
N GLN A 139 43.56 -7.12 13.79
CA GLN A 139 44.43 -7.96 14.60
C GLN A 139 44.50 -9.41 14.09
N HIS A 140 43.38 -9.96 13.63
CA HIS A 140 43.34 -11.29 13.05
C HIS A 140 44.17 -11.38 11.78
N LYS A 141 44.08 -10.36 10.91
CA LYS A 141 44.91 -10.25 9.71
C LYS A 141 46.40 -10.21 10.05
N ILE A 142 46.80 -9.38 11.02
CA ILE A 142 48.19 -9.33 11.51
C ILE A 142 48.63 -10.71 12.01
N TYR A 143 47.79 -11.41 12.77
CA TYR A 143 48.11 -12.75 13.24
C TYR A 143 48.31 -13.75 12.10
N GLN A 144 47.45 -13.76 11.08
CA GLN A 144 47.61 -14.62 9.91
C GLN A 144 48.92 -14.32 9.16
N ASP A 145 49.23 -13.04 8.94
CA ASP A 145 50.46 -12.62 8.26
C ASP A 145 51.69 -13.08 9.06
N THR A 146 51.70 -12.89 10.38
CA THR A 146 52.79 -13.37 11.24
C THR A 146 52.94 -14.89 11.19
N ALA A 147 51.84 -15.65 11.26
CA ALA A 147 51.88 -17.11 11.14
C ALA A 147 52.51 -17.55 9.80
N GLN A 148 52.12 -16.92 8.69
CA GLN A 148 52.72 -17.19 7.38
C GLN A 148 54.23 -16.87 7.37
N THR A 149 54.66 -15.75 7.97
CA THR A 149 56.09 -15.41 8.05
C THR A 149 56.90 -16.42 8.88
N THR A 150 56.31 -17.01 9.92
CA THR A 150 57.00 -18.06 10.69
C THR A 150 57.19 -19.32 9.88
N GLU A 151 56.22 -19.68 9.04
CA GLU A 151 56.29 -20.87 8.19
C GLU A 151 57.30 -20.68 7.04
N THR A 152 57.31 -19.51 6.40
CA THR A 152 58.34 -19.16 5.41
C THR A 152 59.74 -19.16 6.03
N SER A 153 59.88 -18.66 7.27
CA SER A 153 61.16 -18.68 8.00
C SER A 153 61.65 -20.12 8.26
N LYS A 154 60.77 -21.06 8.61
CA LYS A 154 61.13 -22.49 8.76
C LYS A 154 61.59 -23.10 7.43
N LEU A 155 60.91 -22.79 6.33
CA LEU A 155 61.28 -23.29 5.00
C LEU A 155 62.65 -22.75 4.57
N LEU A 156 62.93 -21.46 4.81
CA LEU A 156 64.24 -20.87 4.53
C LEU A 156 65.37 -21.54 5.32
N LEU A 157 65.13 -21.89 6.59
CA LEU A 157 66.09 -22.65 7.39
C LEU A 157 66.36 -24.04 6.82
N LYS A 158 65.31 -24.78 6.44
CA LYS A 158 65.45 -26.09 5.77
C LYS A 158 66.23 -25.96 4.46
N LEU A 159 65.95 -24.94 3.66
CA LEU A 159 66.62 -24.70 2.39
C LEU A 159 68.11 -24.36 2.59
N LYS A 160 68.44 -23.59 3.63
CA LYS A 160 69.84 -23.32 4.02
C LYS A 160 70.57 -24.60 4.42
N GLN A 161 69.89 -25.51 5.14
CA GLN A 161 70.46 -26.78 5.55
C GLN A 161 70.72 -27.73 4.37
N ILE A 162 69.80 -27.81 3.40
CA ILE A 162 69.99 -28.58 2.17
C ILE A 162 71.18 -28.04 1.36
N LYS A 163 71.33 -26.70 1.24
CA LYS A 163 72.49 -26.10 0.55
C LYS A 163 73.82 -26.52 1.19
N LEU A 164 73.88 -26.56 2.52
CA LEU A 164 75.07 -27.03 3.22
C LEU A 164 75.35 -28.52 2.96
N GLN A 165 74.31 -29.35 2.92
CA GLN A 165 74.45 -30.77 2.59
C GLN A 165 74.93 -30.99 1.15
N ILE A 166 74.41 -30.22 0.19
CA ILE A 166 74.87 -30.27 -1.20
C ILE A 166 76.34 -29.85 -1.28
N ALA A 167 76.73 -28.75 -0.64
CA ALA A 167 78.12 -28.30 -0.64
C ALA A 167 79.08 -29.33 0.00
N ASP A 168 78.66 -29.98 1.08
CA ASP A 168 79.44 -31.05 1.74
C ASP A 168 79.58 -32.30 0.85
N GLU A 169 78.50 -32.70 0.16
CA GLU A 169 78.54 -33.80 -0.80
C GLU A 169 79.34 -33.46 -2.06
N GLU A 170 79.29 -32.21 -2.55
CA GLU A 170 80.15 -31.73 -3.64
C GLU A 170 81.63 -31.82 -3.26
N VAL A 171 82.01 -31.45 -2.03
CA VAL A 171 83.38 -31.60 -1.53
C VAL A 171 83.79 -33.08 -1.44
N LYS A 172 82.87 -34.00 -1.10
CA LYS A 172 83.15 -35.45 -1.05
C LYS A 172 83.21 -36.12 -2.41
N GLN A 173 82.43 -35.64 -3.38
CA GLN A 173 82.34 -36.21 -4.73
C GLN A 173 83.36 -35.62 -5.71
N LEU A 174 84.09 -34.56 -5.34
CA LEU A 174 85.23 -34.10 -6.11
C LEU A 174 86.39 -35.09 -5.96
N PRO A 175 86.79 -35.83 -7.02
CA PRO A 175 88.09 -36.49 -7.01
C PRO A 175 89.16 -35.41 -6.89
N GLY A 176 90.23 -35.68 -6.14
CA GLY A 176 91.41 -34.83 -6.16
C GLY A 176 91.92 -34.71 -7.59
N MET A 177 91.52 -33.65 -8.30
CA MET A 177 92.06 -33.34 -9.60
C MET A 177 93.45 -32.76 -9.40
N PRO A 178 94.49 -33.30 -10.06
CA PRO A 178 95.76 -32.60 -10.13
C PRO A 178 95.52 -31.24 -10.79
N SER A 179 96.14 -30.21 -10.23
CA SER A 179 96.15 -28.84 -10.75
C SER A 179 96.23 -28.79 -12.27
N VAL A 180 95.13 -28.42 -12.93
CA VAL A 180 95.14 -28.04 -14.34
C VAL A 180 95.57 -26.58 -14.39
N ASN A 181 96.79 -26.34 -14.88
CA ASN A 181 97.23 -25.01 -15.27
C ASN A 181 96.35 -24.54 -16.44
N TYR A 182 95.36 -23.70 -16.15
CA TYR A 182 94.73 -22.91 -17.19
C TYR A 182 95.75 -21.86 -17.68
N VAL A 183 96.31 -22.10 -18.86
CA VAL A 183 96.95 -21.04 -19.64
C VAL A 183 95.84 -20.07 -20.03
N ILE A 184 95.82 -18.91 -19.37
CA ILE A 184 95.03 -17.76 -19.78
C ILE A 184 95.64 -17.26 -21.10
N ASN A 185 95.15 -17.76 -22.23
CA ASN A 185 95.29 -17.04 -23.48
C ASN A 185 94.33 -15.84 -23.38
N ARG A 186 94.91 -14.67 -23.11
CA ARG A 186 94.21 -13.39 -23.18
C ARG A 186 93.64 -13.23 -24.58
N ALA A 187 92.34 -13.47 -24.74
CA ALA A 187 91.61 -12.95 -25.87
C ALA A 187 91.58 -11.41 -25.76
N PRO A 188 91.87 -10.66 -26.84
CA PRO A 188 91.84 -9.21 -26.81
C PRO A 188 90.42 -8.71 -26.48
N THR A 189 90.38 -7.71 -25.61
CA THR A 189 89.23 -7.00 -25.04
C THR A 189 88.37 -6.29 -26.09
N GLY A 190 87.66 -7.06 -26.92
CA GLY A 190 86.79 -6.49 -27.98
C GLY A 190 85.49 -7.23 -28.29
N GLU A 191 85.24 -8.45 -27.77
CA GLU A 191 84.09 -9.26 -28.22
C GLU A 191 83.11 -9.74 -27.14
N LEU A 192 83.34 -9.43 -25.86
CA LEU A 192 82.43 -9.85 -24.78
C LEU A 192 81.19 -8.96 -24.59
N GLU A 193 81.13 -7.78 -25.23
CA GLU A 193 79.92 -6.93 -25.23
C GLU A 193 78.81 -7.41 -26.18
N LYS A 194 79.05 -8.46 -26.99
CA LYS A 194 78.05 -9.01 -27.92
C LYS A 194 77.31 -10.26 -27.41
N LEU A 195 77.67 -10.79 -26.24
CA LEU A 195 77.09 -12.05 -25.73
C LEU A 195 76.17 -11.90 -24.51
N VAL A 196 76.12 -10.72 -23.89
CA VAL A 196 75.11 -10.40 -22.86
C VAL A 196 73.94 -9.68 -23.51
N GLY A 197 73.28 -10.38 -24.43
CA GLY A 197 71.94 -10.02 -24.89
C GLY A 197 70.99 -10.02 -23.69
N GLY A 198 70.33 -8.88 -23.48
CA GLY A 198 69.51 -8.60 -22.30
C GLY A 198 68.47 -9.68 -22.01
N LEU A 199 68.42 -10.09 -20.74
CA LEU A 199 67.27 -10.76 -20.16
C LEU A 199 66.78 -9.92 -18.99
N THR A 200 65.99 -8.90 -19.32
CA THR A 200 65.05 -8.28 -18.39
C THR A 200 63.89 -9.26 -18.21
N PHE A 201 63.78 -9.90 -17.04
CA PHE A 201 62.55 -10.60 -16.69
C PHE A 201 61.56 -9.58 -16.12
N GLY A 202 60.61 -9.23 -16.99
CA GLY A 202 59.54 -8.30 -16.74
C GLY A 202 58.46 -8.84 -15.79
N GLU A 203 57.79 -7.85 -15.22
CA GLU A 203 56.56 -7.90 -14.43
C GLU A 203 55.51 -8.85 -15.01
N THR A 204 55.01 -9.75 -14.19
CA THR A 204 53.68 -10.37 -14.39
C THR A 204 52.93 -10.46 -13.06
N VAL A 205 52.50 -9.30 -12.55
CA VAL A 205 51.40 -9.21 -11.59
C VAL A 205 50.32 -8.35 -12.22
N ARG A 206 49.31 -8.99 -12.83
CA ARG A 206 48.00 -8.40 -13.16
C ARG A 206 47.12 -9.45 -13.84
N ARG A 207 46.48 -10.34 -13.07
CA ARG A 207 45.29 -11.04 -13.55
C ARG A 207 44.40 -11.70 -12.50
N GLU A 208 44.09 -11.04 -11.38
CA GLU A 208 42.98 -11.49 -10.51
C GLU A 208 42.13 -10.35 -9.92
N GLU A 209 41.60 -9.45 -10.76
CA GLU A 209 40.60 -8.44 -10.33
C GLU A 209 39.34 -8.41 -11.21
N LYS A 210 38.82 -9.58 -11.61
CA LYS A 210 37.58 -9.67 -12.40
C LYS A 210 36.59 -10.75 -11.95
N LYS A 211 36.50 -11.02 -10.65
CA LYS A 211 35.44 -11.89 -10.06
C LYS A 211 34.62 -11.25 -8.94
N LEU A 212 34.60 -9.92 -8.83
CA LEU A 212 33.75 -9.22 -7.86
C LEU A 212 32.73 -8.25 -8.51
N ARG A 213 32.02 -8.73 -9.53
CA ARG A 213 30.80 -8.08 -10.05
C ARG A 213 29.75 -9.13 -10.43
N HIS A 214 29.24 -9.85 -9.43
CA HIS A 214 28.02 -10.64 -9.60
C HIS A 214 27.08 -10.67 -8.38
N ASN A 215 27.24 -9.74 -7.44
CA ASN A 215 26.33 -9.64 -6.28
C ASN A 215 25.69 -8.25 -6.18
N LYS A 216 24.96 -7.86 -7.24
CA LYS A 216 24.05 -6.70 -7.18
C LYS A 216 22.85 -6.90 -8.10
N LYS A 217 22.06 -7.93 -7.80
CA LYS A 217 20.72 -8.10 -8.39
C LYS A 217 19.86 -9.03 -7.53
N MET A 218 19.50 -8.59 -6.32
CA MET A 218 18.54 -9.26 -5.44
C MET A 218 17.86 -8.20 -4.54
N LEU A 219 17.23 -7.20 -5.17
CA LEU A 219 16.32 -6.25 -4.50
C LEU A 219 15.50 -5.52 -5.56
N ALA A 220 14.58 -6.27 -6.18
CA ALA A 220 13.37 -5.77 -6.79
C ALA A 220 12.40 -6.97 -6.86
N ASP A 221 11.13 -6.68 -6.58
CA ASP A 221 9.95 -7.56 -6.68
C ASP A 221 9.40 -8.02 -5.32
N VAL A 222 8.96 -7.05 -4.53
CA VAL A 222 7.69 -7.19 -3.80
C VAL A 222 6.69 -6.37 -4.60
N SER A 223 5.95 -7.03 -5.51
CA SER A 223 4.83 -6.40 -6.17
C SER A 223 3.71 -6.22 -5.14
N ASP A 224 3.10 -5.02 -5.11
CA ASP A 224 2.00 -4.66 -4.21
C ASP A 224 0.81 -5.65 -4.29
N THR A 225 0.72 -6.42 -5.38
CA THR A 225 -0.29 -7.48 -5.58
C THR A 225 -0.18 -8.64 -4.59
N ASN A 226 0.97 -8.87 -3.95
CA ASN A 226 1.11 -9.97 -2.99
C ASN A 226 0.72 -9.60 -1.56
N PHE A 227 0.55 -8.31 -1.24
CA PHE A 227 0.20 -7.90 0.12
C PHE A 227 -1.29 -8.09 0.39
N GLU A 228 -2.17 -7.72 -0.56
CA GLU A 228 -3.62 -7.90 -0.42
C GLU A 228 -4.01 -9.38 -0.36
N ASP A 229 -3.44 -10.24 -1.23
CA ASP A 229 -3.68 -11.68 -1.18
C ASP A 229 -3.14 -12.33 0.10
N HIS A 230 -2.03 -11.82 0.65
CA HIS A 230 -1.47 -12.30 1.92
C HIS A 230 -2.30 -11.88 3.13
N VAL A 231 -2.82 -10.64 3.15
CA VAL A 231 -3.69 -10.12 4.21
C VAL A 231 -5.05 -10.83 4.17
N LEU A 232 -5.66 -10.97 2.99
CA LEU A 232 -6.94 -11.68 2.82
C LEU A 232 -6.81 -13.18 3.14
N GLY A 233 -5.68 -13.81 2.80
CA GLY A 233 -5.36 -15.18 3.17
C GLY A 233 -5.21 -15.40 4.68
N HIS A 234 -4.81 -14.38 5.44
CA HIS A 234 -4.77 -14.43 6.90
C HIS A 234 -6.13 -14.17 7.55
N VAL A 235 -6.93 -13.25 7.02
CA VAL A 235 -8.28 -12.95 7.53
C VAL A 235 -9.22 -14.16 7.38
N GLY A 236 -9.12 -14.91 6.28
CA GLY A 236 -9.92 -16.13 6.07
C GLY A 236 -9.59 -17.28 7.03
N ARG A 237 -8.43 -17.27 7.69
CA ARG A 237 -8.02 -18.33 8.63
C ARG A 237 -8.37 -18.04 10.10
N ILE A 238 -8.70 -16.79 10.42
CA ILE A 238 -8.91 -16.36 11.81
C ILE A 238 -10.37 -16.54 12.24
N CYS A 239 -11.34 -16.50 11.32
CA CYS A 239 -12.75 -16.75 11.65
C CYS A 239 -13.60 -17.04 10.39
N PRO A 240 -14.25 -18.22 10.25
CA PRO A 240 -15.14 -18.52 9.12
C PRO A 240 -16.35 -17.56 9.01
N PHE A 241 -16.76 -16.94 10.11
CA PHE A 241 -17.85 -15.96 10.13
C PHE A 241 -17.45 -14.60 9.54
N CYS A 242 -16.20 -14.16 9.73
CA CYS A 242 -15.70 -12.90 9.16
C CYS A 242 -15.66 -12.92 7.62
N PHE A 243 -15.39 -14.09 7.02
CA PHE A 243 -15.31 -14.24 5.57
C PHE A 243 -16.68 -14.06 4.89
N ASN A 244 -17.75 -14.60 5.49
CA ASN A 244 -19.12 -14.44 4.98
C ASN A 244 -19.73 -13.05 5.25
N LEU A 245 -19.16 -12.26 6.18
CA LEU A 245 -19.62 -10.91 6.49
C LEU A 245 -19.17 -9.87 5.45
N LEU A 246 -18.13 -10.16 4.66
CA LEU A 246 -17.59 -9.24 3.66
C LEU A 246 -18.49 -9.04 2.44
N GLU A 247 -19.36 -10.01 2.10
CA GLU A 247 -20.18 -9.93 0.89
C GLU A 247 -21.56 -9.31 1.11
N ASN A 248 -22.08 -9.22 2.35
CA ASN A 248 -23.49 -8.83 2.58
C ASN A 248 -23.76 -8.03 3.88
N CYS A 249 -22.76 -7.46 4.54
CA CYS A 249 -22.97 -6.70 5.77
C CYS A 249 -22.57 -5.22 5.63
N THR A 250 -23.22 -4.36 6.43
CA THR A 250 -22.89 -2.94 6.48
C THR A 250 -21.57 -2.72 7.24
N ASP A 251 -20.84 -1.65 6.94
CA ASP A 251 -19.56 -1.34 7.61
C ASP A 251 -19.69 -1.32 9.15
N GLU A 252 -20.85 -0.92 9.67
CA GLU A 252 -21.14 -0.91 11.12
C GLU A 252 -21.21 -2.32 11.72
N ASP A 253 -21.80 -3.28 11.00
CA ASP A 253 -21.92 -4.67 11.44
C ASP A 253 -20.55 -5.37 11.44
N PHE A 254 -19.73 -5.10 10.42
CA PHE A 254 -18.36 -5.60 10.34
C PHE A 254 -17.50 -5.05 11.49
N GLN A 255 -17.55 -3.74 11.72
CA GLN A 255 -16.75 -3.10 12.75
C GLN A 255 -17.16 -3.55 14.17
N ARG A 256 -18.46 -3.76 14.42
CA ARG A 256 -18.95 -4.34 15.68
C ARG A 256 -18.42 -5.75 15.90
N HIS A 257 -18.38 -6.58 14.86
CA HIS A 257 -17.88 -7.95 14.95
C HIS A 257 -16.37 -8.02 15.23
N VAL A 258 -15.57 -7.20 14.54
CA VAL A 258 -14.12 -7.11 14.78
C VAL A 258 -13.81 -6.68 16.22
N ASN A 259 -14.54 -5.70 16.74
CA ASN A 259 -14.37 -5.23 18.11
C ASN A 259 -14.69 -6.30 19.16
N GLN A 260 -15.72 -7.14 18.91
CA GLN A 260 -16.02 -8.28 19.79
C GLN A 260 -14.89 -9.32 19.84
N HIS A 261 -14.22 -9.59 18.71
CA HIS A 261 -13.07 -10.49 18.68
C HIS A 261 -11.83 -9.92 19.39
N LEU A 262 -11.59 -8.61 19.28
CA LEU A 262 -10.50 -7.94 19.98
C LEU A 262 -10.69 -7.92 21.50
N ASP A 263 -11.92 -7.87 21.99
CA ASP A 263 -12.20 -7.91 23.42
C ASP A 263 -12.18 -9.34 24.00
N GLN A 264 -12.55 -10.36 23.21
CA GLN A 264 -12.40 -11.77 23.61
C GLN A 264 -10.94 -12.23 23.71
N THR A 265 -10.03 -11.65 22.95
CA THR A 265 -8.59 -11.98 23.04
C THR A 265 -7.92 -11.31 24.24
N LYS A 266 -8.43 -10.17 24.71
CA LYS A 266 -7.93 -9.52 25.93
C LYS A 266 -8.28 -10.29 27.20
N THR A 267 -9.46 -10.89 27.27
CA THR A 267 -9.91 -11.65 28.46
C THR A 267 -9.14 -12.96 28.66
N VAL A 268 -8.65 -13.59 27.58
CA VAL A 268 -7.85 -14.83 27.66
C VAL A 268 -6.42 -14.58 28.15
N VAL A 269 -5.86 -13.39 27.93
CA VAL A 269 -4.49 -13.06 28.39
C VAL A 269 -4.46 -12.76 29.89
N THR A 270 -5.53 -12.24 30.48
CA THR A 270 -5.61 -11.93 31.92
C THR A 270 -5.83 -13.14 32.84
N GLN A 271 -6.10 -14.34 32.31
CA GLN A 271 -6.30 -15.56 33.12
C GLN A 271 -5.09 -16.50 33.16
N LYS A 272 -3.97 -16.14 32.51
CA LYS A 272 -2.74 -16.96 32.53
C LYS A 272 -1.67 -16.52 33.51
N ASP A 273 -1.92 -15.44 34.25
CA ASP A 273 -1.00 -14.88 35.26
C ASP A 273 -1.59 -14.92 36.69
N GLN A 274 -2.38 -15.95 37.01
CA GLN A 274 -2.76 -16.31 38.40
C GLN A 274 -2.53 -17.79 38.67
#